data_AF-A0A1M4LCB2-F1
#
_entry.id   AF-A0A1M4LCB2-F1
#
_cell.length_a   1.000
_cell.length_b   1.000
_cell.length_c   1.000
_cell.angle_alpha   90.00
_cell.angle_beta   90.00
_cell.angle_gamma   90.00
#
_symmetry.space_group_name_H-M   'P 1'
#
loop_
_entity.id
_entity.type
_entity.pdbx_description
1 polymer ?
#
loop_
_entity_poly.entity_id
_entity_poly.type
_entity_poly.pdbx_seq_one_letter_code
_entity_poly.pdbx_strand_id
1 'polypeptide(L)'
;MTKAFFIMPDFPGRYEGSPLWVEATTPNASPQDRPVRTGDGVTPIMITANDFASAWAVDDQGNPLFPTVPNDPMQRIYAIRGGVNIVMYMLTGNYKSDQVHVPALLERLGN
;
A
#
# COMPACT_ATOMS: atom_id res chain seq x y z
N MET A 1 -5.56 -1.98 -0.81
CA MET A 1 -4.19 -2.30 -1.30
C MET A 1 -4.17 -3.46 -2.32
N THR A 2 -4.73 -4.64 -2.05
CA THR A 2 -4.81 -5.81 -2.98
C THR A 2 -5.44 -5.56 -4.35
N LYS A 3 -6.18 -4.46 -4.49
CA LYS A 3 -6.88 -4.03 -5.71
C LYS A 3 -6.69 -2.53 -5.96
N ALA A 4 -5.53 -1.98 -5.59
CA ALA A 4 -5.25 -0.55 -5.78
C ALA A 4 -4.99 -0.21 -7.25
N PHE A 5 -4.21 -1.05 -7.94
CA PHE A 5 -3.96 -0.95 -9.38
C PHE A 5 -4.03 -2.32 -10.04
N PHE A 6 -3.19 -3.26 -9.62
CA PHE A 6 -3.28 -4.67 -9.96
C PHE A 6 -4.18 -5.40 -8.97
N ILE A 7 -4.91 -6.42 -9.45
CA ILE A 7 -5.63 -7.37 -8.60
C ILE A 7 -4.64 -8.48 -8.24
N MET A 8 -4.27 -8.54 -6.97
CA MET A 8 -3.30 -9.49 -6.45
C MET A 8 -3.84 -10.18 -5.19
N PRO A 9 -3.88 -11.53 -5.16
CA PRO A 9 -4.32 -12.27 -3.98
C PRO A 9 -3.25 -12.28 -2.88
N ASP A 10 -1.99 -12.14 -3.26
CA ASP A 10 -0.80 -12.24 -2.43
C ASP A 10 0.26 -11.21 -2.84
N PHE A 11 1.31 -11.09 -2.02
CA PHE A 11 2.33 -10.05 -2.13
C PHE A 11 3.74 -10.63 -1.95
N PRO A 12 4.21 -11.47 -2.90
CA PRO A 12 5.55 -12.03 -2.82
C PRO A 12 6.62 -10.96 -3.09
N GLY A 13 7.78 -11.14 -2.49
CA GLY A 13 8.99 -10.33 -2.69
C GLY A 13 10.11 -11.23 -3.19
N ARG A 14 11.30 -11.13 -2.58
CA ARG A 14 12.37 -12.09 -2.81
C ARG A 14 11.98 -13.48 -2.33
N TYR A 15 11.20 -13.54 -1.24
CA TYR A 15 10.59 -14.76 -0.71
C TYR A 15 9.08 -14.73 -0.95
N GLU A 16 8.47 -15.92 -0.88
CA GLU A 16 7.02 -16.11 -0.91
C GLU A 16 6.57 -16.81 0.39
N GLY A 17 5.29 -16.63 0.74
CA GLY A 17 4.63 -17.37 1.82
C GLY A 17 4.47 -16.59 3.13
N SER A 18 5.16 -15.45 3.30
CA SER A 18 4.87 -14.54 4.42
C SER A 18 3.68 -13.63 4.07
N PRO A 19 2.76 -13.38 5.01
CA PRO A 19 1.74 -12.36 4.82
C PRO A 19 2.35 -10.95 4.76
N LEU A 20 1.63 -10.04 4.10
CA LEU A 20 1.86 -8.60 4.23
C LEU A 20 0.89 -8.05 5.27
N TRP A 21 1.44 -7.64 6.41
CA TRP A 21 0.68 -6.98 7.46
C TRP A 21 0.56 -5.49 7.17
N VAL A 22 -0.63 -4.96 7.39
CA VAL A 22 -0.93 -3.54 7.28
C VAL A 22 -1.50 -3.10 8.63
N GLU A 23 -0.99 -2.00 9.18
CA GLU A 23 -1.57 -1.42 10.40
C GLU A 23 -3.07 -1.16 10.20
N ALA A 24 -3.85 -1.64 11.16
CA ALA A 24 -5.29 -1.43 11.21
C ALA A 24 -5.58 -0.09 11.89
N THR A 25 -6.27 0.81 11.20
CA THR A 25 -6.82 2.01 11.84
C THR A 25 -7.98 1.61 12.75
N THR A 26 -7.85 1.81 14.06
CA THR A 26 -8.95 1.62 15.01
C THR A 26 -10.04 2.67 14.78
N PRO A 27 -11.31 2.29 14.57
CA PRO A 27 -12.37 3.26 14.24
C PRO A 27 -12.66 4.33 15.31
N ASN A 28 -12.25 4.11 16.58
CA ASN A 28 -12.73 4.90 17.73
C ASN A 28 -11.64 5.43 18.69
N ALA A 29 -10.37 5.49 18.30
CA ALA A 29 -9.33 6.07 19.13
C ALA A 29 -9.15 7.57 18.83
N SER A 30 -10.10 8.41 19.25
CA SER A 30 -9.91 9.86 19.25
C SER A 30 -10.34 10.42 20.60
N PRO A 31 -9.40 10.91 21.42
CA PRO A 31 -9.72 11.93 22.43
C PRO A 31 -10.26 13.16 21.70
N GLN A 32 -11.30 13.81 22.25
CA GLN A 32 -11.98 14.98 21.67
C GLN A 32 -11.06 16.16 21.31
N ASP A 33 -9.81 16.18 21.79
CA ASP A 33 -8.86 17.29 21.66
C ASP A 33 -7.83 17.16 20.52
N ARG A 34 -7.93 16.17 19.62
CA ARG A 34 -7.00 16.06 18.46
C ARG A 34 -7.76 16.04 17.12
N PRO A 35 -7.89 17.18 16.43
CA PRO A 35 -8.67 17.30 15.19
C PRO A 35 -7.98 16.67 13.97
N VAL A 36 -6.69 16.30 14.08
CA VAL A 36 -5.94 15.64 13.00
C VAL A 36 -6.01 14.14 13.19
N ARG A 37 -6.64 13.44 12.23
CA ARG A 37 -6.60 11.98 12.11
C ARG A 37 -5.17 11.57 11.72
N THR A 38 -4.52 10.74 12.52
CA THR A 38 -3.26 10.12 12.08
C THR A 38 -3.61 9.07 11.02
N GLY A 39 -3.41 9.41 9.75
CA GLY A 39 -3.71 8.54 8.61
C GLY A 39 -5.15 8.70 8.13
N ASP A 40 -5.34 9.49 7.07
CA ASP A 40 -6.63 9.72 6.37
C ASP A 40 -7.10 8.47 5.58
N GLY A 41 -7.18 7.30 6.25
CA GLY A 41 -7.56 6.03 5.62
C GLY A 41 -6.42 5.28 4.94
N VAL A 42 -5.19 5.81 5.03
CA VAL A 42 -3.95 5.16 4.57
C VAL A 42 -3.21 4.59 5.77
N THR A 43 -2.90 3.29 5.69
CA THR A 43 -2.05 2.59 6.66
C THR A 43 -0.65 3.23 6.73
N PRO A 44 -0.19 3.72 7.90
CA PRO A 44 1.16 4.28 8.06
C PRO A 44 2.29 3.23 8.02
N ILE A 45 2.00 1.97 8.40
CA ILE A 45 3.00 0.91 8.54
C ILE A 45 2.60 -0.36 7.78
N MET A 46 3.49 -0.84 6.90
CA MET A 46 3.39 -2.16 6.27
C MET A 46 4.59 -3.02 6.64
N ILE A 47 4.38 -4.31 6.96
CA ILE A 47 5.43 -5.23 7.39
C ILE A 47 5.28 -6.58 6.67
N THR A 48 6.37 -7.08 6.10
CA THR A 48 6.43 -8.43 5.52
C THR A 48 7.84 -9.01 5.64
N ALA A 49 7.92 -10.34 5.76
CA ALA A 49 9.20 -11.06 5.67
C ALA A 49 9.58 -11.43 4.23
N ASN A 50 8.76 -11.06 3.23
CA ASN A 50 9.01 -11.42 1.83
C ASN A 50 10.17 -10.65 1.18
N ASP A 51 10.79 -9.67 1.85
CA ASP A 51 11.95 -8.90 1.36
C ASP A 51 11.73 -8.30 -0.04
N PHE A 52 10.85 -7.28 -0.09
CA PHE A 52 10.59 -6.52 -1.31
C PHE A 52 11.81 -5.78 -1.83
N ALA A 53 12.62 -5.21 -0.92
CA ALA A 53 13.78 -4.40 -1.29
C ALA A 53 14.73 -5.19 -2.20
N SER A 54 15.08 -6.41 -1.82
CA SER A 54 15.94 -7.25 -2.66
C SER A 54 15.26 -7.73 -3.96
N ALA A 55 13.94 -7.88 -3.98
CA ALA A 55 13.22 -8.18 -5.23
C ALA A 55 13.20 -7.02 -6.22
N TRP A 56 13.24 -5.78 -5.72
CA TRP A 56 13.26 -4.56 -6.53
C TRP A 56 14.67 -4.07 -6.87
N ALA A 57 15.68 -4.56 -6.17
CA ALA A 57 17.05 -4.11 -6.36
C ALA A 57 17.60 -4.56 -7.73
N VAL A 58 18.08 -3.59 -8.51
CA VAL A 58 18.67 -3.78 -9.84
C VAL A 58 20.02 -3.07 -9.93
N ASP A 59 20.90 -3.55 -10.81
CA ASP A 59 22.14 -2.86 -11.18
C ASP A 59 21.88 -1.72 -12.20
N ASP A 60 22.94 -1.02 -12.60
CA ASP A 60 22.87 0.08 -13.58
C ASP A 60 22.39 -0.37 -14.98
N GLN A 61 22.44 -1.67 -15.27
CA GLN A 61 21.95 -2.25 -16.52
C GLN A 61 20.50 -2.74 -16.39
N GLY A 62 19.88 -2.62 -15.21
CA GLY A 62 18.53 -3.09 -14.92
C GLY A 62 18.45 -4.59 -14.60
N ASN A 63 19.58 -5.28 -14.44
CA ASN A 63 19.57 -6.69 -14.05
C ASN A 63 19.28 -6.82 -12.55
N PRO A 64 18.48 -7.82 -12.13
CA PRO A 64 18.25 -8.07 -10.71
C PRO A 64 19.53 -8.35 -9.92
N LEU A 65 19.72 -7.68 -8.78
CA LEU A 65 20.90 -7.90 -7.92
C LEU A 65 20.82 -9.20 -7.09
N PHE A 66 19.60 -9.64 -6.75
CA PHE A 66 19.38 -10.83 -5.93
C PHE A 66 18.38 -11.76 -6.60
N PRO A 67 18.59 -13.09 -6.58
CA PRO A 67 17.60 -14.04 -7.08
C PRO A 67 16.38 -14.12 -6.14
N THR A 68 15.22 -14.44 -6.71
CA THR A 68 14.04 -14.87 -5.93
C THR A 68 14.30 -16.26 -5.34
N VAL A 69 13.59 -16.58 -4.26
CA VAL A 69 13.63 -17.87 -3.58
C VAL A 69 12.19 -18.38 -3.41
N PRO A 70 11.79 -19.44 -4.14
CA PRO A 70 12.55 -20.12 -5.20
C PRO A 70 12.82 -19.21 -6.41
N ASN A 71 13.75 -19.61 -7.29
CA ASN A 71 14.08 -18.81 -8.47
C ASN A 71 12.93 -18.86 -9.49
N ASP A 72 11.99 -17.94 -9.34
CA ASP A 72 10.85 -17.74 -10.23
C ASP A 72 10.84 -16.30 -10.79
N PRO A 73 10.96 -16.12 -12.11
CA PRO A 73 10.80 -14.82 -12.76
C PRO A 73 9.40 -14.21 -12.55
N MET A 74 8.35 -15.02 -12.46
CA MET A 74 6.99 -14.52 -12.25
C MET A 74 6.86 -13.90 -10.86
N GLN A 75 7.39 -14.54 -9.81
CA GLN A 75 7.44 -13.98 -8.46
C GLN A 75 8.01 -12.54 -8.44
N ARG A 76 9.08 -12.27 -9.21
CA ARG A 76 9.63 -10.90 -9.31
C ARG A 76 8.68 -9.92 -9.97
N ILE A 77 7.97 -10.34 -11.02
CA ILE A 77 6.94 -9.51 -11.65
C ILE A 77 5.83 -9.18 -10.65
N TYR A 78 5.40 -10.14 -9.83
CA TYR A 78 4.43 -9.90 -8.76
C TYR A 78 4.97 -8.96 -7.67
N ALA A 79 6.26 -9.07 -7.32
CA ALA A 79 6.90 -8.13 -6.40
C ALA A 79 6.85 -6.69 -6.93
N ILE A 80 7.14 -6.47 -8.21
CA ILE A 80 7.06 -5.15 -8.85
C ILE A 80 5.62 -4.63 -8.84
N ARG A 81 4.64 -5.48 -9.20
CA ARG A 81 3.21 -5.14 -9.13
C ARG A 81 2.77 -4.79 -7.70
N GLY A 82 3.31 -5.48 -6.71
CA GLY A 82 3.13 -5.19 -5.29
C GLY A 82 3.59 -3.78 -4.94
N GLY A 83 4.79 -3.38 -5.40
CA GLY A 83 5.31 -2.03 -5.25
C GLY A 83 4.39 -0.96 -5.86
N VAL A 84 3.90 -1.20 -7.08
CA VAL A 84 2.92 -0.29 -7.73
C VAL A 84 1.64 -0.19 -6.90
N ASN A 85 1.10 -1.32 -6.42
CA ASN A 85 -0.07 -1.33 -5.54
C ASN A 85 0.16 -0.56 -4.23
N ILE A 86 1.35 -0.67 -3.63
CA ILE A 86 1.74 0.08 -2.42
C ILE A 86 1.72 1.58 -2.71
N VAL A 87 2.45 2.02 -3.74
CA VAL A 87 2.55 3.44 -4.10
C VAL A 87 1.19 4.02 -4.45
N MET A 88 0.40 3.31 -5.26
CA MET A 88 -0.96 3.75 -5.59
C MET A 88 -1.83 3.84 -4.34
N TYR A 89 -1.84 2.82 -3.48
CA TYR A 89 -2.60 2.86 -2.24
C TYR A 89 -2.20 4.04 -1.32
N MET A 90 -0.90 4.32 -1.21
CA MET A 90 -0.39 5.43 -0.41
C MET A 90 -0.77 6.80 -0.99
N LEU A 91 -0.62 6.98 -2.31
CA LEU A 91 -0.83 8.27 -2.97
C LEU A 91 -2.30 8.59 -3.24
N THR A 92 -3.18 7.58 -3.30
CA THR A 92 -4.60 7.78 -3.62
C THR A 92 -5.55 7.44 -2.48
N GLY A 93 -5.03 7.11 -1.29
CA GLY A 93 -5.89 6.67 -0.20
C GLY A 93 -6.68 7.79 0.50
N ASN A 94 -6.35 9.06 0.25
CA ASN A 94 -7.16 10.19 0.75
C ASN A 94 -8.54 10.28 0.09
N TYR A 95 -8.73 9.64 -1.08
CA TYR A 95 -9.95 9.81 -1.87
C TYR A 95 -11.22 9.40 -1.11
N LYS A 96 -11.15 8.38 -0.24
CA LYS A 96 -12.30 7.96 0.58
C LYS A 96 -12.55 8.86 1.80
N SER A 97 -11.51 9.48 2.34
CA SER A 97 -11.63 10.46 3.43
C SER A 97 -12.14 11.82 2.92
N ASP A 98 -11.91 12.13 1.65
CA ASP A 98 -12.49 13.32 1.02
C ASP A 98 -13.98 13.14 0.72
N GLN A 99 -14.44 11.91 0.42
CA GLN A 99 -15.85 11.61 0.14
C GLN A 99 -16.81 11.93 1.30
N VAL A 100 -16.37 11.80 2.56
CA VAL A 100 -17.22 12.15 3.72
C VAL A 100 -17.46 13.66 3.86
N HIS A 101 -16.63 14.50 3.24
CA HIS A 101 -16.80 15.96 3.26
C HIS A 101 -17.63 16.48 2.07
N VAL A 102 -17.90 15.64 1.06
CA VAL A 102 -18.65 16.03 -0.15
C VAL A 102 -20.02 16.63 0.15
N PRO A 103 -20.88 16.07 1.04
CA PRO A 103 -22.18 16.67 1.33
C PRO A 103 -22.07 18.10 1.89
N ALA A 104 -21.13 18.33 2.81
CA ALA A 104 -20.90 19.65 3.42
C ALA A 104 -20.32 20.68 2.43
N LEU A 105 -19.55 20.23 1.44
CA LEU A 105 -19.04 21.09 0.36
C LEU A 105 -20.16 21.47 -0.63
N LEU A 106 -21.07 20.56 -0.94
CA LEU A 106 -22.22 20.83 -1.80
C LEU A 106 -23.22 21.80 -1.15
N GLU A 107 -23.45 21.68 0.16
CA GLU A 107 -24.32 22.57 0.93
C GLU A 107 -23.80 24.03 0.95
N ARG A 108 -22.47 24.22 0.86
CA ARG A 108 -21.82 25.54 0.78
C ARG A 108 -21.84 26.16 -0.63
N LEU A 109 -21.97 25.35 -1.69
CA LEU A 109 -22.01 25.81 -3.09
C LEU A 109 -23.44 26.10 -3.58
N GLY A 110 -24.46 25.62 -2.87
CA GLY A 110 -25.87 25.82 -3.20
C GLY A 110 -26.51 27.09 -2.61
N ASN A 111 -25.73 27.95 -1.94
CA ASN A 111 -26.14 29.27 -1.45
C ASN A 111 -25.44 30.39 -2.21
#